data_AF-A0A7X7E249-F1
#
_entry.id   AF-A0A7X7E249-F1
#
_cell.length_a   1.000
_cell.length_b   1.000
_cell.length_c   1.000
_cell.angle_alpha   90.00
_cell.angle_beta   90.00
_cell.angle_gamma   90.00
#
_symmetry.space_group_name_H-M   'P 1'
#
loop_
_entity.id
_entity.type
_entity.pdbx_description
1 polymer ?
#
loop_
_entity_poly.entity_id
_entity_poly.type
_entity_poly.pdbx_seq_one_letter_code
_entity_poly.pdbx_strand_id
1 'polypeptide(L)'
;MGNSQTITGPILTIPYISVKKDNNKILRERKFAHFLPEKLVITGEVNPIVRKRGIYKAMLYEASLHISGIHTIPELNTELLDADEILYDESFFEIGIPDMRGIINEVTFNWNGSNFTAEPGLPDYDIVPTGMHIPVNLKGLPEQTSRPFQCTLNINGSDNISFIPIGKETSVKISSPWHSPSFSGAFLPQKRSVSENGFSAEWNILHFNRSYPQSWVGQGYNIFTSAFGLRMITPVQHYQMITRSVKYASLIIFLTFMLFFIIEIAKN
;
A
#
# COMPACT_ATOMS: atom_id res chain seq x y z
N MET A 1 -13.14 10.19 0.37
CA MET A 1 -12.60 9.66 -0.89
C MET A 1 -11.13 9.41 -0.63
N GLY A 2 -10.67 8.17 -0.78
CA GLY A 2 -9.26 7.83 -0.62
C GLY A 2 -8.50 8.00 -1.94
N ASN A 3 -7.25 8.42 -1.85
CA ASN A 3 -6.31 8.44 -2.98
C ASN A 3 -5.76 7.03 -3.26
N SER A 4 -4.77 6.94 -4.16
CA SER A 4 -3.94 5.74 -4.34
C SER A 4 -3.38 5.25 -3.01
N GLN A 5 -3.50 3.94 -2.75
CA GLN A 5 -2.99 3.32 -1.53
C GLN A 5 -1.76 2.47 -1.83
N THR A 6 -0.70 2.67 -1.04
CA THR A 6 0.46 1.78 -0.98
C THR A 6 0.64 1.33 0.45
N ILE A 7 0.32 0.07 0.72
CA ILE A 7 0.24 -0.49 2.06
C ILE A 7 1.57 -1.17 2.39
N THR A 8 2.12 -0.83 3.54
CA THR A 8 3.35 -1.40 4.09
C THR A 8 3.05 -1.99 5.46
N GLY A 9 3.80 -3.00 5.88
CA GLY A 9 3.76 -3.46 7.27
C GLY A 9 3.07 -4.81 7.48
N PRO A 10 3.04 -5.27 8.74
CA PRO A 10 3.57 -4.58 9.91
C PRO A 10 5.11 -4.69 10.02
N ILE A 11 5.76 -3.61 10.45
CA ILE A 11 7.20 -3.55 10.77
C ILE A 11 7.31 -3.35 12.28
N LEU A 12 8.12 -4.14 12.98
CA LEU A 12 8.36 -3.93 14.41
C LEU A 12 9.48 -2.90 14.59
N THR A 13 9.20 -1.85 15.35
CA THR A 13 10.16 -0.81 15.69
C THR A 13 10.40 -0.79 17.20
N ILE A 14 11.67 -0.79 17.59
CA ILE A 14 12.11 -0.75 18.99
C ILE A 14 12.96 0.51 19.20
N PRO A 15 12.48 1.48 20.01
CA PRO A 15 13.25 2.66 20.35
C PRO A 15 14.40 2.33 21.32
N TYR A 16 15.48 3.09 21.23
CA TYR A 16 16.60 3.00 22.16
C TYR A 16 17.28 4.36 22.33
N ILE A 17 17.99 4.54 23.45
CA ILE A 17 18.78 5.74 23.74
C ILE A 17 20.23 5.45 23.39
N SER A 18 20.80 6.25 22.51
CA SER A 18 22.21 6.21 22.13
C SER A 18 22.95 7.39 22.78
N VAL A 19 24.15 7.15 23.28
CA VAL A 19 24.98 8.18 23.91
C VAL A 19 26.17 8.50 23.03
N LYS A 20 26.27 9.74 22.57
CA LYS A 20 27.47 10.26 21.90
C LYS A 20 28.17 11.26 22.80
N LYS A 21 29.49 11.12 22.93
CA LYS A 21 30.35 12.13 23.55
C LYS A 21 30.82 13.09 22.46
N ASP A 22 30.37 14.34 22.54
CA ASP A 22 30.85 15.42 21.67
C ASP A 22 31.41 16.55 22.55
N ASN A 23 32.69 16.88 22.40
CA ASN A 23 33.37 17.97 23.10
C ASN A 23 33.04 18.09 24.61
N ASN A 24 33.21 16.99 25.37
CA ASN A 24 32.90 16.87 26.80
C ASN A 24 31.41 17.03 27.20
N LYS A 25 30.48 17.09 26.25
CA LYS A 25 29.04 16.98 26.50
C LYS A 25 28.54 15.58 26.14
N ILE A 26 27.73 15.01 27.02
CA ILE A 26 27.01 13.76 26.78
C ILE A 26 25.72 14.13 26.06
N LEU A 27 25.61 13.75 24.78
CA LEU A 27 24.38 13.88 24.01
C LEU A 27 23.63 12.55 24.06
N ARG A 28 22.42 12.56 24.64
CA ARG A 28 21.49 11.42 24.59
C ARG A 28 20.55 11.63 23.40
N GLU A 29 20.59 10.71 22.45
CA GLU A 29 19.78 10.73 21.23
C GLU A 29 18.86 9.51 21.23
N ARG A 30 17.56 9.73 20.99
CA ARG A 30 16.60 8.65 20.81
C ARG A 30 16.64 8.18 19.36
N LYS A 31 16.82 6.88 19.15
CA LYS A 31 16.91 6.23 17.85
C LYS A 31 15.95 5.05 17.77
N PHE A 32 15.74 4.55 16.57
CA PHE A 32 14.82 3.47 16.27
C PHE A 32 15.53 2.34 15.55
N ALA A 33 15.30 1.10 15.99
CA ALA A 33 15.72 -0.10 15.31
C ALA A 33 14.49 -0.80 14.73
N HIS A 34 14.54 -1.12 13.44
CA HIS A 34 13.42 -1.62 12.68
C HIS A 34 13.67 -3.07 12.27
N PHE A 35 12.62 -3.89 12.36
CA PHE A 35 12.67 -5.33 12.12
C PHE A 35 11.49 -5.72 11.25
N LEU A 36 11.79 -6.43 10.17
CA LEU A 36 10.80 -6.90 9.22
C LEU A 36 10.37 -8.34 9.56
N PRO A 37 9.13 -8.73 9.21
CA PRO A 37 8.62 -10.06 9.54
C PRO A 37 9.31 -11.18 8.74
N GLU A 38 9.35 -12.39 9.29
CA GLU A 38 9.79 -13.58 8.53
C GLU A 38 8.80 -13.89 7.42
N LYS A 39 7.51 -13.82 7.73
CA LYS A 39 6.46 -14.16 6.80
C LYS A 39 5.42 -13.05 6.77
N LEU A 40 5.06 -12.61 5.57
CA LEU A 40 3.97 -11.68 5.33
C LEU A 40 3.02 -12.29 4.31
N VAL A 41 1.75 -12.46 4.68
CA VAL A 41 0.68 -12.96 3.83
C VAL A 41 -0.43 -11.94 3.80
N ILE A 42 -0.77 -11.45 2.61
CA ILE A 42 -1.86 -10.52 2.39
C ILE A 42 -2.87 -11.18 1.47
N THR A 43 -4.08 -11.40 1.95
CA THR A 43 -5.21 -11.79 1.11
C THR A 43 -6.23 -10.67 1.06
N GLY A 44 -6.89 -10.49 -0.08
CA GLY A 44 -7.91 -9.45 -0.13
C GLY A 44 -8.79 -9.46 -1.36
N GLU A 45 -9.92 -8.78 -1.20
CA GLU A 45 -10.88 -8.51 -2.25
C GLU A 45 -10.93 -7.01 -2.51
N VAL A 46 -10.86 -6.61 -3.78
CA VAL A 46 -10.90 -5.21 -4.22
C VAL A 46 -12.15 -5.01 -5.06
N ASN A 47 -13.13 -4.30 -4.53
CA ASN A 47 -14.42 -4.07 -5.18
C ASN A 47 -14.42 -2.69 -5.87
N PRO A 48 -14.55 -2.62 -7.21
CA PRO A 48 -14.54 -1.36 -7.93
C PRO A 48 -15.85 -0.58 -7.73
N ILE A 49 -15.73 0.73 -7.55
CA ILE A 49 -16.86 1.66 -7.39
C ILE A 49 -16.71 2.80 -8.39
N VAL A 50 -17.64 2.88 -9.34
CA VAL A 50 -17.65 3.97 -10.33
C VAL A 50 -18.48 5.14 -9.80
N ARG A 51 -17.83 6.28 -9.52
CA ARG A 51 -18.52 7.54 -9.18
C ARG A 51 -18.59 8.44 -10.41
N LYS A 52 -19.75 9.05 -10.64
CA LYS A 52 -19.96 10.05 -11.71
C LYS A 52 -20.00 11.45 -11.11
N ARG A 53 -19.34 12.41 -11.75
CA ARG A 53 -19.48 13.84 -11.49
C ARG A 53 -19.63 14.57 -12.83
N GLY A 54 -20.86 14.91 -13.19
CA GLY A 54 -21.18 15.43 -14.52
C GLY A 54 -20.84 14.41 -15.61
N ILE A 55 -19.98 14.80 -16.55
CA ILE A 55 -19.48 13.92 -17.63
C ILE A 55 -18.26 13.07 -17.21
N TYR A 56 -17.65 13.37 -16.07
CA TYR A 56 -16.46 12.67 -15.59
C TYR A 56 -16.84 11.43 -14.77
N LYS A 57 -16.05 10.37 -14.93
CA LYS A 57 -16.11 9.15 -14.12
C LYS A 57 -14.81 9.05 -13.33
N ALA A 58 -14.91 8.80 -12.03
CA ALA A 58 -13.79 8.42 -11.18
C ALA A 58 -13.95 6.94 -10.79
N MET A 59 -12.84 6.20 -10.86
CA MET A 59 -12.78 4.80 -10.46
C MET A 59 -12.21 4.73 -9.05
N LEU A 60 -13.09 4.41 -8.11
CA LEU A 60 -12.77 4.17 -6.72
C LEU A 60 -12.80 2.67 -6.45
N TYR A 61 -12.39 2.27 -5.25
CA TYR A 61 -12.59 0.92 -4.75
C TYR A 61 -12.78 0.88 -3.25
N GLU A 62 -13.41 -0.19 -2.81
CA GLU A 62 -13.40 -0.71 -1.45
C GLU A 62 -12.53 -1.96 -1.42
N ALA A 63 -11.47 -1.97 -0.59
CA ALA A 63 -10.62 -3.13 -0.40
C ALA A 63 -10.80 -3.70 1.01
N SER A 64 -11.00 -5.01 1.10
CA SER A 64 -10.99 -5.77 2.35
C SER A 64 -9.75 -6.64 2.37
N LEU A 65 -8.82 -6.35 3.28
CA LEU A 65 -7.51 -6.99 3.35
C LEU A 65 -7.36 -7.72 4.68
N HIS A 66 -6.88 -8.96 4.61
CA HIS A 66 -6.40 -9.73 5.76
C HIS A 66 -4.89 -9.86 5.64
N ILE A 67 -4.19 -9.22 6.56
CA ILE A 67 -2.74 -9.16 6.64
C ILE A 67 -2.32 -10.06 7.80
N SER A 68 -1.49 -11.05 7.55
CA SER A 68 -1.07 -12.01 8.57
C SER A 68 0.37 -12.43 8.36
N GLY A 69 0.96 -13.05 9.36
CA GLY A 69 2.36 -13.41 9.25
C GLY A 69 2.98 -13.86 10.55
N ILE A 70 4.32 -13.89 10.54
CA ILE A 70 5.14 -14.26 11.68
C ILE A 70 6.18 -13.16 11.86
N HIS A 71 6.32 -12.72 13.11
CA HIS A 71 7.37 -11.82 13.53
C HIS A 71 8.14 -12.45 14.69
N THR A 72 9.46 -12.57 14.55
CA THR A 72 10.33 -12.95 15.66
C THR A 72 10.74 -11.72 16.44
N ILE A 73 10.71 -11.83 17.76
CA ILE A 73 11.25 -10.80 18.65
C ILE A 73 12.78 -10.79 18.44
N PRO A 74 13.39 -9.67 18.04
CA PRO A 74 14.83 -9.63 17.81
C PRO A 74 15.59 -9.77 19.13
N GLU A 75 16.78 -10.35 19.05
CA GLU A 75 17.80 -10.19 20.08
C GLU A 75 18.54 -8.88 19.81
N LEU A 76 18.50 -7.96 20.77
CA LEU A 76 19.14 -6.67 20.65
C LEU A 76 20.39 -6.62 21.51
N ASN A 77 21.53 -6.42 20.87
CA ASN A 77 22.79 -6.23 21.56
C ASN A 77 23.08 -4.73 21.72
N THR A 78 23.14 -4.25 22.96
CA THR A 78 23.40 -2.85 23.29
C THR A 78 24.74 -2.34 22.78
N GLU A 79 25.77 -3.20 22.77
CA GLU A 79 27.10 -2.85 22.25
C GLU A 79 27.08 -2.68 20.73
N LEU A 80 26.35 -3.53 19.99
CA LEU A 80 26.23 -3.40 18.53
C LEU A 80 25.43 -2.17 18.11
N LEU A 81 24.51 -1.71 18.96
CA LEU A 81 23.67 -0.55 18.69
C LEU A 81 24.25 0.79 19.20
N ASP A 82 25.37 0.75 19.93
CA ASP A 82 25.83 1.86 20.78
C ASP A 82 24.68 2.42 21.64
N ALA A 83 23.91 1.51 22.23
CA ALA A 83 22.74 1.80 23.04
C ALA A 83 23.11 1.85 24.53
N ASP A 84 22.77 2.94 25.18
CA ASP A 84 22.77 3.11 26.64
C ASP A 84 21.58 2.37 27.27
N GLU A 85 20.43 2.41 26.60
CA GLU A 85 19.18 1.83 27.07
C GLU A 85 18.29 1.41 25.90
N ILE A 86 17.70 0.21 25.95
CA ILE A 86 16.70 -0.26 24.99
C ILE A 86 15.30 -0.14 25.63
N LEU A 87 14.39 0.54 24.94
CA LEU A 87 13.05 0.88 25.44
C LEU A 87 12.02 -0.16 24.97
N TYR A 88 12.16 -1.41 25.44
CA TYR A 88 11.29 -2.53 25.03
C TYR A 88 9.79 -2.28 25.29
N ASP A 89 9.45 -1.55 26.34
CA ASP A 89 8.09 -1.18 26.71
C ASP A 89 7.47 -0.08 25.84
N GLU A 90 8.29 0.62 25.06
CA GLU A 90 7.87 1.64 24.09
C GLU A 90 7.93 1.13 22.64
N SER A 91 8.00 -0.19 22.45
CA SER A 91 8.02 -0.78 21.10
C SER A 91 6.65 -0.65 20.42
N PHE A 92 6.64 -0.69 19.09
CA PHE A 92 5.39 -0.63 18.33
C PHE A 92 5.54 -1.31 16.98
N PHE A 93 4.42 -1.80 16.43
CA PHE A 93 4.35 -2.10 15.01
C PHE A 93 3.94 -0.84 14.24
N GLU A 94 4.47 -0.65 13.04
CA GLU A 94 4.03 0.40 12.12
C GLU A 94 3.45 -0.20 10.84
N ILE A 95 2.40 0.43 10.32
CA ILE A 95 1.75 0.09 9.05
C ILE A 95 1.65 1.38 8.24
N GLY A 96 2.37 1.43 7.12
CA GLY A 96 2.39 2.58 6.22
C GLY A 96 1.12 2.64 5.38
N ILE A 97 0.41 3.77 5.46
CA ILE A 97 -0.80 4.06 4.68
C ILE A 97 -0.76 5.54 4.26
N PRO A 98 -0.74 5.85 2.94
CA PRO A 98 -0.59 7.22 2.46
C PRO A 98 -1.83 8.10 2.73
N ASP A 99 -3.03 7.51 2.67
CA ASP A 99 -4.27 8.24 2.90
C ASP A 99 -5.15 7.50 3.93
N MET A 100 -4.92 7.85 5.20
CA MET A 100 -5.65 7.33 6.36
C MET A 100 -7.16 7.61 6.30
N ARG A 101 -7.60 8.62 5.55
CA ARG A 101 -9.04 8.92 5.36
C ARG A 101 -9.78 7.83 4.57
N GLY A 102 -9.03 6.92 3.95
CA GLY A 102 -9.57 5.75 3.27
C GLY A 102 -10.04 4.67 4.24
N ILE A 103 -9.53 4.61 5.47
CA ILE A 103 -9.86 3.54 6.42
C ILE A 103 -11.34 3.63 6.81
N ILE A 104 -12.05 2.51 6.69
CA ILE A 104 -13.51 2.45 6.85
C ILE A 104 -13.90 2.02 8.26
N ASN A 105 -13.19 1.03 8.80
CA ASN A 105 -13.46 0.39 10.08
C ASN A 105 -12.24 0.51 11.00
N GLU A 106 -12.47 0.26 12.29
CA GLU A 106 -11.38 0.10 13.24
C GLU A 106 -10.44 -1.03 12.81
N VAL A 107 -9.13 -0.76 12.87
CA VAL A 107 -8.11 -1.73 12.51
C VAL A 107 -7.83 -2.59 13.72
N THR A 108 -8.18 -3.87 13.61
CA THR A 108 -7.92 -4.86 14.66
C THR A 108 -6.57 -5.53 14.42
N PHE A 109 -5.70 -5.53 15.43
CA PHE A 109 -4.40 -6.20 15.36
C PHE A 109 -4.30 -7.27 16.44
N ASN A 110 -4.22 -8.54 16.05
CA ASN A 110 -3.94 -9.65 16.95
C ASN A 110 -2.47 -10.03 16.86
N TRP A 111 -1.79 -10.13 17.99
CA TRP A 111 -0.43 -10.63 18.06
C TRP A 111 -0.30 -11.66 19.16
N ASN A 112 0.05 -12.88 18.76
CA ASN A 112 0.16 -14.04 19.64
C ASN A 112 -1.11 -14.25 20.51
N GLY A 113 -2.30 -14.07 19.93
CA GLY A 113 -3.58 -14.24 20.61
C GLY A 113 -4.07 -13.03 21.40
N SER A 114 -3.24 -12.01 21.61
CA SER A 114 -3.63 -10.77 22.28
C SER A 114 -4.07 -9.72 21.26
N ASN A 115 -5.17 -9.01 21.54
CA ASN A 115 -5.66 -7.93 20.69
C ASN A 115 -5.04 -6.59 21.11
N PHE A 116 -4.61 -5.83 20.13
CA PHE A 116 -4.05 -4.49 20.26
C PHE A 116 -4.86 -3.53 19.38
N THR A 117 -4.92 -2.27 19.82
CA THR A 117 -5.60 -1.19 19.11
C THR A 117 -4.56 -0.41 18.32
N ALA A 118 -4.87 -0.10 17.06
CA ALA A 118 -4.02 0.76 16.24
C ALA A 118 -4.33 2.23 16.51
N GLU A 119 -3.28 3.03 16.65
CA GLU A 119 -3.35 4.47 16.88
C GLU A 119 -2.93 5.22 15.60
N PRO A 120 -3.62 6.29 15.21
CA PRO A 120 -3.27 7.07 14.02
C PRO A 120 -1.93 7.80 14.21
N GLY A 121 -1.18 7.96 13.12
CA GLY A 121 0.13 8.60 13.15
C GLY A 121 1.26 7.61 13.48
N LEU A 122 2.48 8.12 13.43
CA LEU A 122 3.70 7.33 13.59
C LEU A 122 4.60 7.99 14.66
N PRO A 123 5.19 7.21 15.59
CA PRO A 123 6.15 7.73 16.55
C PRO A 123 7.48 8.18 15.94
N ASP A 124 7.82 7.67 14.76
CA ASP A 124 8.97 8.08 13.94
C ASP A 124 8.59 8.09 12.45
N TYR A 125 9.49 8.59 11.60
CA TYR A 125 9.27 8.67 10.14
C TYR A 125 10.45 8.06 9.37
N ASP A 126 11.12 7.06 9.96
CA ASP A 126 12.32 6.41 9.43
C ASP A 126 12.09 5.54 8.21
N ILE A 127 10.89 5.00 8.10
CA ILE A 127 10.54 4.06 7.03
C ILE A 127 9.36 4.57 6.21
N VAL A 128 8.29 4.98 6.89
CA VAL A 128 7.02 5.35 6.27
C VAL A 128 6.66 6.80 6.60
N PRO A 129 6.18 7.60 5.62
CA PRO A 129 5.89 9.02 5.86
C PRO A 129 4.56 9.24 6.58
N THR A 130 3.62 8.31 6.46
CA THR A 130 2.29 8.38 7.06
C THR A 130 1.77 6.96 7.32
N GLY A 131 0.95 6.80 8.35
CA GLY A 131 0.40 5.51 8.70
C GLY A 131 -0.24 5.48 10.08
N MET A 132 -0.26 4.28 10.64
CA MET A 132 -0.66 4.01 12.01
C MET A 132 0.43 3.22 12.71
N HIS A 133 0.40 3.25 14.04
CA HIS A 133 1.22 2.38 14.87
C HIS A 133 0.37 1.58 15.84
N ILE A 134 0.91 0.46 16.31
CA ILE A 134 0.29 -0.43 17.28
C ILE A 134 1.28 -0.59 18.44
N PRO A 135 1.07 0.11 19.57
CA PRO A 135 1.94 -0.01 20.73
C PRO A 135 1.98 -1.45 21.25
N VAL A 136 3.19 -1.98 21.48
CA VAL A 136 3.40 -3.31 22.05
C VAL A 136 4.51 -3.27 23.10
N ASN A 137 4.29 -3.93 24.23
CA ASN A 137 5.31 -4.05 25.27
C ASN A 137 6.10 -5.35 25.08
N LEU A 138 7.38 -5.24 24.76
CA LEU A 138 8.27 -6.39 24.61
C LEU A 138 8.97 -6.80 25.92
N LYS A 139 8.86 -5.99 26.98
CA LYS A 139 9.53 -6.23 28.25
C LYS A 139 9.11 -7.56 28.87
N GLY A 140 10.08 -8.42 29.16
CA GLY A 140 9.85 -9.73 29.74
C GLY A 140 9.35 -10.79 28.76
N LEU A 141 9.22 -10.47 27.47
CA LEU A 141 9.00 -11.48 26.44
C LEU A 141 10.35 -12.13 26.06
N PRO A 142 10.38 -13.46 25.84
CA PRO A 142 11.60 -14.12 25.40
C PRO A 142 12.00 -13.65 24.00
N GLU A 143 13.24 -13.22 23.86
CA GLU A 143 13.85 -12.89 22.57
C GLU A 143 13.94 -14.14 21.67
N GLN A 144 14.18 -13.91 20.38
CA GLN A 144 14.24 -14.95 19.34
C GLN A 144 12.99 -15.85 19.27
N THR A 145 11.86 -15.40 19.82
CA THR A 145 10.60 -16.13 19.80
C THR A 145 9.72 -15.63 18.67
N SER A 146 9.36 -16.53 17.76
CA SER A 146 8.42 -16.24 16.68
C SER A 146 6.99 -16.15 17.18
N ARG A 147 6.28 -15.11 16.77
CA ARG A 147 4.91 -14.83 17.16
C ARG A 147 4.04 -14.52 15.94
N PRO A 148 2.89 -15.20 15.79
CA PRO A 148 1.99 -14.90 14.69
C PRO A 148 1.30 -13.56 14.91
N PHE A 149 1.04 -12.84 13.82
CA PHE A 149 0.18 -11.66 13.83
C PHE A 149 -0.93 -11.79 12.79
N GLN A 150 -2.03 -11.07 13.04
CA GLN A 150 -3.15 -10.91 12.12
C GLN A 150 -3.70 -9.50 12.23
N CYS A 151 -4.06 -8.91 11.10
CA CYS A 151 -4.61 -7.58 10.98
C CYS A 151 -5.68 -7.58 9.89
N THR A 152 -6.84 -6.98 10.19
CA THR A 152 -7.89 -6.76 9.18
C THR A 152 -7.98 -5.28 8.88
N LEU A 153 -7.86 -4.93 7.59
CA LEU A 153 -7.88 -3.57 7.09
C LEU A 153 -8.92 -3.43 5.98
N ASN A 154 -9.97 -2.64 6.25
CA ASN A 154 -10.92 -2.20 5.24
C ASN A 154 -10.59 -0.78 4.81
N ILE A 155 -10.26 -0.58 3.53
CA ILE A 155 -9.76 0.69 3.02
C ILE A 155 -10.35 1.07 1.68
N ASN A 156 -10.76 2.33 1.57
CA ASN A 156 -11.14 3.00 0.35
C ASN A 156 -9.94 3.64 -0.34
N GLY A 157 -9.92 3.56 -1.67
CA GLY A 157 -8.93 4.27 -2.47
C GLY A 157 -9.41 4.58 -3.88
N SER A 158 -8.50 5.13 -4.68
CA SER A 158 -8.69 5.38 -6.10
C SER A 158 -7.47 4.91 -6.88
N ASP A 159 -7.65 4.65 -8.18
CA ASP A 159 -6.59 4.42 -9.18
C ASP A 159 -5.67 3.20 -8.99
N ASN A 160 -5.07 3.02 -7.82
CA ASN A 160 -4.06 2.02 -7.53
C ASN A 160 -4.15 1.51 -6.08
N ILE A 161 -3.96 0.20 -5.93
CA ILE A 161 -3.63 -0.44 -4.67
C ILE A 161 -2.30 -1.18 -4.83
N SER A 162 -1.34 -0.88 -3.97
CA SER A 162 -0.01 -1.47 -3.97
C SER A 162 0.42 -1.92 -2.59
N PHE A 163 1.43 -2.78 -2.57
CA PHE A 163 1.99 -3.41 -1.38
C PHE A 163 3.52 -3.31 -1.44
N ILE A 164 4.17 -3.26 -0.28
CA ILE A 164 5.63 -3.35 -0.15
C ILE A 164 6.02 -4.74 0.38
N PRO A 165 6.94 -5.47 -0.28
CA PRO A 165 7.33 -6.81 0.15
C PRO A 165 8.36 -6.72 1.26
N ILE A 166 7.88 -6.61 2.51
CA ILE A 166 8.76 -6.50 3.67
C ILE A 166 9.10 -7.84 4.32
N GLY A 167 8.42 -8.94 4.02
CA GLY A 167 8.74 -10.25 4.61
C GLY A 167 10.10 -10.82 4.17
N LYS A 168 10.67 -11.81 4.88
CA LYS A 168 11.63 -12.76 4.28
C LYS A 168 10.94 -13.52 3.13
N GLU A 169 9.70 -13.91 3.35
CA GLU A 169 8.74 -14.38 2.36
C GLU A 169 7.50 -13.49 2.39
N THR A 170 7.14 -12.88 1.26
CA THR A 170 5.90 -12.12 1.09
C THR A 170 5.02 -12.81 0.07
N SER A 171 3.80 -13.20 0.47
CA SER A 171 2.76 -13.73 -0.42
C SER A 171 1.57 -12.77 -0.43
N VAL A 172 1.12 -12.38 -1.62
CA VAL A 172 -0.05 -11.51 -1.79
C VAL A 172 -1.03 -12.16 -2.76
N LYS A 173 -2.29 -12.26 -2.37
CA LYS A 173 -3.37 -12.79 -3.21
C LYS A 173 -4.54 -11.81 -3.24
N ILE A 174 -4.83 -11.26 -4.40
CA ILE A 174 -5.92 -10.30 -4.60
C ILE A 174 -6.92 -10.84 -5.61
N SER A 175 -8.21 -10.71 -5.29
CA SER A 175 -9.32 -10.95 -6.21
C SER A 175 -10.20 -9.71 -6.37
N SER A 176 -10.89 -9.61 -7.50
CA SER A 176 -11.82 -8.52 -7.77
C SER A 176 -12.84 -8.95 -8.83
N PRO A 177 -14.09 -8.47 -8.79
CA PRO A 177 -15.03 -8.62 -9.90
C PRO A 177 -14.68 -7.74 -11.12
N TRP A 178 -13.61 -6.93 -11.06
CA TRP A 178 -13.19 -6.07 -12.16
C TRP A 178 -12.54 -6.88 -13.31
N HIS A 179 -12.96 -6.64 -14.55
CA HIS A 179 -12.52 -7.43 -15.71
C HIS A 179 -11.28 -6.89 -16.44
N SER A 180 -10.72 -5.74 -16.01
CA SER A 180 -9.58 -5.10 -16.70
C SER A 180 -8.54 -4.54 -15.73
N PRO A 181 -7.88 -5.41 -14.92
CA PRO A 181 -6.77 -4.98 -14.08
C PRO A 181 -5.55 -4.62 -14.92
N SER A 182 -4.74 -3.69 -14.40
CA SER A 182 -3.38 -3.46 -14.88
C SER A 182 -2.40 -3.73 -13.76
N PHE A 183 -1.64 -4.82 -13.87
CA PHE A 183 -0.60 -5.16 -12.90
C PHE A 183 0.63 -4.27 -13.14
N SER A 184 1.19 -3.70 -12.08
CA SER A 184 2.28 -2.73 -12.19
C SER A 184 3.17 -2.72 -10.94
N GLY A 185 4.29 -1.99 -11.03
CA GLY A 185 5.31 -1.89 -9.99
C GLY A 185 6.49 -2.84 -10.22
N ALA A 186 7.28 -3.08 -9.18
CA ALA A 186 8.52 -3.84 -9.24
C ALA A 186 8.32 -5.34 -9.54
N PHE A 187 7.14 -5.88 -9.23
CA PHE A 187 6.83 -7.31 -9.37
C PHE A 187 5.49 -7.55 -10.07
N LEU A 188 5.51 -8.38 -11.11
CA LEU A 188 4.30 -8.89 -11.75
C LEU A 188 3.80 -10.15 -11.03
N PRO A 189 2.49 -10.45 -11.06
CA PRO A 189 1.95 -11.64 -10.41
C PRO A 189 2.51 -12.90 -11.07
N GLN A 190 2.92 -13.87 -10.24
CA GLN A 190 3.40 -15.17 -10.67
C GLN A 190 2.27 -16.02 -11.25
N LYS A 191 1.06 -15.91 -10.66
CA LYS A 191 -0.17 -16.52 -11.18
C LYS A 191 -1.23 -15.44 -11.34
N ARG A 192 -1.94 -15.45 -12.47
CA ARG A 192 -3.08 -14.58 -12.70
C ARG A 192 -4.14 -15.25 -13.56
N SER A 193 -5.39 -14.94 -13.28
CA SER A 193 -6.55 -15.24 -14.13
C SER A 193 -7.36 -13.96 -14.30
N VAL A 194 -7.72 -13.63 -15.53
CA VAL A 194 -8.54 -12.46 -15.87
C VAL A 194 -9.65 -12.93 -16.79
N SER A 195 -10.88 -12.59 -16.47
CA SER A 195 -12.10 -12.97 -17.19
C SER A 195 -13.10 -11.81 -17.19
N GLU A 196 -14.21 -11.97 -17.91
CA GLU A 196 -15.32 -11.00 -17.88
C GLU A 196 -15.95 -10.86 -16.49
N ASN A 197 -15.85 -11.88 -15.64
CA ASN A 197 -16.40 -11.90 -14.29
C ASN A 197 -15.44 -11.33 -13.23
N GLY A 198 -14.20 -10.98 -13.59
CA GLY A 198 -13.21 -10.50 -12.64
C GLY A 198 -11.80 -11.03 -12.86
N PHE A 199 -10.93 -10.77 -11.89
CA PHE A 199 -9.57 -11.29 -11.84
C PHE A 199 -9.19 -11.89 -10.49
N SER A 200 -8.16 -12.74 -10.52
CA SER A 200 -7.41 -13.20 -9.36
C SER A 200 -5.92 -13.15 -9.68
N ALA A 201 -5.11 -12.64 -8.76
CA ALA A 201 -3.67 -12.49 -8.94
C ALA A 201 -2.91 -12.86 -7.65
N GLU A 202 -1.79 -13.55 -7.82
CA GLU A 202 -0.93 -14.05 -6.75
C GLU A 202 0.52 -13.65 -7.01
N TRP A 203 1.14 -13.05 -6.00
CA TRP A 203 2.56 -12.71 -5.95
C TRP A 203 3.22 -13.50 -4.83
N ASN A 204 4.42 -14.02 -5.09
CA ASN A 204 5.29 -14.61 -4.08
C ASN A 204 6.68 -14.00 -4.27
N ILE A 205 7.16 -13.26 -3.27
CA ILE A 205 8.40 -12.48 -3.34
C ILE A 205 9.28 -12.87 -2.16
N LEU A 206 10.53 -13.25 -2.46
CA LEU A 206 11.54 -13.56 -1.46
C LEU A 206 12.40 -12.31 -1.20
N HIS A 207 12.99 -12.21 -0.01
CA HIS A 207 13.87 -11.10 0.31
C HIS A 207 15.09 -10.91 -0.61
N PHE A 208 15.53 -11.94 -1.33
CA PHE A 208 16.61 -11.82 -2.30
C PHE A 208 16.21 -10.97 -3.52
N ASN A 209 14.93 -10.71 -3.72
CA ASN A 209 14.41 -9.91 -4.82
C ASN A 209 14.43 -8.40 -4.53
N ARG A 210 14.92 -7.95 -3.37
CA ARG A 210 14.91 -6.55 -2.93
C ARG A 210 16.26 -6.10 -2.38
N SER A 211 16.49 -4.78 -2.37
CA SER A 211 17.78 -4.16 -2.00
C SER A 211 17.76 -3.49 -0.63
N TYR A 212 17.12 -4.12 0.36
CA TYR A 212 17.14 -3.68 1.76
C TYR A 212 17.18 -4.88 2.72
N PRO A 213 17.83 -4.76 3.89
CA PRO A 213 18.00 -5.85 4.84
C PRO A 213 16.68 -6.20 5.56
N GLN A 214 16.75 -7.20 6.45
CA GLN A 214 15.63 -7.58 7.32
C GLN A 214 15.54 -6.75 8.60
N SER A 215 16.59 -6.01 8.91
CA SER A 215 16.62 -5.06 10.02
C SER A 215 17.65 -3.97 9.75
N TRP A 216 17.41 -2.80 10.31
CA TRP A 216 18.33 -1.66 10.27
C TRP A 216 17.99 -0.66 11.37
N VAL A 217 18.86 0.34 11.53
CA VAL A 217 18.67 1.44 12.48
C VAL A 217 18.44 2.73 11.72
N GLY A 218 17.44 3.50 12.16
CA GLY A 218 17.15 4.82 11.66
C GLY A 218 16.76 4.88 10.19
N GLN A 219 16.92 6.06 9.60
CA GLN A 219 16.80 6.27 8.16
C GLN A 219 17.93 5.55 7.41
N GLY A 220 17.60 4.78 6.38
CA GLY A 220 18.64 4.15 5.56
C GLY A 220 18.20 3.51 4.26
N TYR A 221 16.95 3.03 4.18
CA TYR A 221 16.48 2.26 3.03
C TYR A 221 15.14 2.78 2.51
N ASN A 222 15.07 3.03 1.20
CA ASN A 222 13.82 3.37 0.54
C ASN A 222 13.10 2.10 0.05
N ILE A 223 12.23 1.56 0.91
CA ILE A 223 11.46 0.34 0.63
C ILE A 223 10.40 0.53 -0.46
N PHE A 224 9.95 1.76 -0.71
CA PHE A 224 8.92 2.06 -1.71
C PHE A 224 9.34 1.77 -3.14
N THR A 225 10.66 1.68 -3.40
CA THR A 225 11.21 1.25 -4.70
C THR A 225 10.75 -0.17 -5.10
N SER A 226 10.39 -1.00 -4.11
CA SER A 226 9.93 -2.38 -4.31
C SER A 226 8.40 -2.50 -4.34
N ALA A 227 7.67 -1.39 -4.43
CA ALA A 227 6.21 -1.40 -4.49
C ALA A 227 5.68 -2.17 -5.70
N PHE A 228 4.65 -2.99 -5.48
CA PHE A 228 3.96 -3.74 -6.52
C PHE A 228 2.47 -3.80 -6.26
N GLY A 229 1.68 -4.01 -7.30
CA GLY A 229 0.24 -4.19 -7.13
C GLY A 229 -0.53 -4.04 -8.43
N LEU A 230 -1.68 -3.42 -8.34
CA LEU A 230 -2.59 -3.25 -9.47
C LEU A 230 -3.17 -1.85 -9.52
N ARG A 231 -3.30 -1.39 -10.75
CA ARG A 231 -4.02 -0.19 -11.13
C ARG A 231 -5.35 -0.59 -11.74
N MET A 232 -6.39 0.13 -11.37
CA MET A 232 -7.67 0.01 -12.03
C MET A 232 -7.73 1.07 -13.13
N ILE A 233 -7.68 0.58 -14.37
CA ILE A 233 -7.79 1.45 -15.54
C ILE A 233 -9.27 1.56 -15.89
N THR A 234 -9.79 2.78 -16.00
CA THR A 234 -11.05 2.98 -16.71
C THR A 234 -10.82 2.64 -18.19
N PRO A 235 -11.56 1.70 -18.79
CA PRO A 235 -11.48 1.45 -20.23
C PRO A 235 -11.71 2.79 -20.92
N VAL A 236 -10.70 3.27 -21.64
CA VAL A 236 -10.65 4.66 -22.07
C VAL A 236 -11.86 4.96 -22.94
N GLN A 237 -12.53 6.07 -22.63
CA GLN A 237 -13.62 6.68 -23.40
C GLN A 237 -13.22 7.10 -24.83
N HIS A 238 -12.12 6.59 -25.40
CA HIS A 238 -11.74 6.85 -26.80
C HIS A 238 -12.88 6.45 -27.73
N TYR A 239 -13.56 5.33 -27.46
CA TYR A 239 -14.68 4.92 -28.28
C TYR A 239 -15.85 5.92 -28.25
N GLN A 240 -16.15 6.52 -27.09
CA GLN A 240 -17.22 7.52 -26.97
C GLN A 240 -16.85 8.87 -27.59
N MET A 241 -15.59 9.30 -27.48
CA MET A 241 -15.10 10.51 -28.17
C MET A 241 -15.05 10.34 -29.69
N ILE A 242 -14.60 9.18 -30.17
CA ILE A 242 -14.62 8.84 -31.61
C ILE A 242 -16.07 8.85 -32.11
N THR A 243 -17.00 8.21 -31.40
CA THR A 243 -18.41 8.17 -31.83
C THR A 243 -19.03 9.57 -31.90
N ARG A 244 -18.71 10.47 -30.95
CA ARG A 244 -19.16 11.88 -31.01
C ARG A 244 -18.52 12.63 -32.16
N SER A 245 -17.21 12.48 -32.34
CA SER A 245 -16.47 13.13 -33.44
C SER A 245 -16.97 12.70 -34.81
N VAL A 246 -17.25 11.40 -35.00
CA VAL A 246 -17.83 10.86 -36.23
C VAL A 246 -19.24 11.40 -36.46
N LYS A 247 -20.10 11.46 -35.43
CA LYS A 247 -21.44 12.05 -35.55
C LYS A 247 -21.41 13.54 -35.90
N TYR A 248 -20.50 14.30 -35.31
CA TYR A 248 -20.35 15.72 -35.64
C TYR A 248 -19.73 15.93 -37.02
N ALA A 249 -18.77 15.10 -37.43
CA ALA A 249 -18.22 15.12 -38.78
C ALA A 249 -19.29 14.83 -39.84
N SER A 250 -20.15 13.84 -39.63
CA SER A 250 -21.26 13.55 -40.55
C SER A 250 -22.26 14.71 -40.64
N LEU A 251 -22.53 15.42 -39.54
CA LEU A 251 -23.43 16.57 -39.53
C LEU A 251 -22.86 17.74 -40.34
N ILE A 252 -21.55 18.01 -40.21
CA ILE A 252 -20.87 19.08 -40.96
C ILE A 252 -20.89 18.78 -42.45
N ILE A 253 -20.56 17.54 -42.86
CA ILE A 253 -20.61 17.13 -44.27
C ILE A 253 -22.03 17.27 -44.82
N PHE A 254 -23.03 16.80 -44.08
CA PHE A 254 -24.42 16.90 -44.51
C PHE A 254 -24.88 18.36 -44.65
N LEU A 255 -24.49 19.23 -43.71
CA LEU A 255 -24.83 20.64 -43.73
C LEU A 255 -24.16 21.38 -44.90
N THR A 256 -22.91 21.08 -45.24
CA THR A 256 -22.24 21.70 -46.40
C THR A 256 -22.90 21.28 -47.71
N PHE A 257 -23.23 20.00 -47.89
CA PHE A 257 -24.00 19.53 -49.06
C PHE A 257 -25.38 20.18 -49.14
N MET A 258 -26.09 20.29 -48.01
CA MET A 258 -27.40 20.94 -47.96
C MET A 258 -27.31 22.42 -48.32
N LEU A 259 -26.28 23.14 -47.86
CA LEU A 259 -26.05 24.54 -48.20
C LEU A 259 -25.79 24.73 -49.71
N PHE A 260 -24.95 23.88 -50.29
CA PHE A 260 -24.71 23.87 -51.73
C PHE A 260 -26.00 23.61 -52.51
N PHE A 261 -26.80 22.63 -52.08
CA PHE A 261 -28.08 22.30 -52.73
C PHE A 261 -29.08 23.46 -52.69
N ILE A 262 -29.17 24.18 -51.56
CA ILE A 262 -30.03 25.37 -51.45
C ILE A 262 -29.55 26.49 -52.39
N ILE A 263 -28.23 26.71 -52.48
CA ILE A 263 -27.65 27.73 -53.38
C ILE A 263 -27.93 27.37 -54.85
N GLU A 264 -27.79 26.09 -55.22
CA GLU A 264 -28.06 25.59 -56.57
C GLU A 264 -29.53 25.83 -56.97
N ILE A 265 -30.47 25.49 -56.07
CA ILE A 265 -31.90 25.73 -56.29
C ILE A 265 -32.23 27.21 -56.37
N ALA A 266 -31.61 28.07 -55.56
CA ALA A 266 -31.87 29.50 -55.57
C ALA A 266 -31.28 30.24 -56.79
N LYS A 267 -30.34 29.61 -57.51
CA LYS A 267 -29.72 30.17 -58.73
C LYS A 267 -30.42 29.75 -60.02
N ASN A 268 -31.27 28.72 -59.98
CA ASN A 268 -32.15 28.29 -61.07
C ASN A 268 -33.56 28.86 -60.88
#